data_AF-A0A357T984-F1
#
_entry.id   AF-A0A357T984-F1
#
_cell.length_a   1.000
_cell.length_b   1.000
_cell.length_c   1.000
_cell.angle_alpha   90.00
_cell.angle_beta   90.00
_cell.angle_gamma   90.00
#
_symmetry.space_group_name_H-M   'P 1'
#
loop_
_entity.id
_entity.type
_entity.pdbx_description
1 polymer ?
#
loop_
_entity_poly.entity_id
_entity_poly.type
_entity_poly.pdbx_seq_one_letter_code
_entity_poly.pdbx_strand_id
1 'polypeptide(L)' 'MKKMLAIVMSIMMVGMVLAGCGSTDDTAEIALITDKGNIDDKSFNQGSWEGVVEFAEANDISHKYY' A
#
# COMPACT_ATOMS: atom_id res chain seq x y z
N MET A 1 33.98 28.23 -1.21
CA MET A 1 32.55 28.59 -1.34
C MET A 1 31.86 27.92 -2.52
N LYS A 2 32.29 28.15 -3.77
CA LYS A 2 31.65 27.56 -4.98
C LYS A 2 31.62 26.01 -4.99
N LYS A 3 32.69 25.35 -4.54
CA LYS A 3 32.78 23.89 -4.44
C LYS A 3 31.87 23.29 -3.36
N MET A 4 31.71 23.98 -2.23
CA MET A 4 30.81 23.57 -1.15
C MET A 4 29.35 23.72 -1.57
N LEU A 5 29.01 24.81 -2.26
CA LEU A 5 27.67 25.02 -2.82
C LEU A 5 27.28 23.93 -3.83
N ALA A 6 28.22 23.52 -4.69
CA ALA A 6 28.00 22.44 -5.66
C ALA A 6 27.73 21.09 -4.97
N ILE A 7 28.45 20.77 -3.90
CA ILE A 7 28.25 19.52 -3.14
C ILE A 7 26.88 19.49 -2.47
N VAL A 8 26.45 20.60 -1.84
CA VAL A 8 25.13 20.69 -1.20
C VAL A 8 23.99 20.54 -2.21
N MET A 9 24.10 21.20 -3.37
CA MET A 9 23.13 21.05 -4.48
C MET A 9 23.05 19.61 -4.99
N SER A 10 24.19 18.92 -5.08
CA SER A 10 24.26 17.53 -5.53
C SER A 10 23.56 16.58 -4.55
N ILE A 11 23.81 16.76 -3.24
CA ILE A 11 23.18 15.96 -2.18
C ILE A 11 21.67 16.20 -2.14
N MET A 12 21.24 17.45 -2.33
CA MET A 12 19.82 17.81 -2.35
C MET A 12 19.09 17.20 -3.55
N MET A 13 19.71 17.15 -4.73
CA MET A 13 19.15 16.42 -5.88
C MET A 13 19.01 14.92 -5.61
N VAL A 14 20.02 14.29 -5.01
CA VAL A 14 19.95 12.85 -4.67
C VAL A 14 18.86 12.58 -3.62
N GLY A 15 18.69 13.46 -2.64
CA GLY A 15 17.64 13.35 -1.63
C GLY A 15 16.22 13.47 -2.21
N MET A 16 16.03 14.29 -3.25
CA MET A 16 14.72 14.43 -3.92
C MET A 16 14.35 13.21 -4.77
N VAL A 17 15.33 12.51 -5.35
CA VAL A 17 15.09 11.29 -6.12
C VAL A 17 14.54 10.15 -5.24
N LEU A 18 14.93 10.11 -3.96
CA LEU A 18 14.45 9.10 -3.00
C LEU A 18 13.01 9.34 -2.50
N ALA A 19 12.47 10.55 -2.64
CA ALA A 19 11.10 10.88 -2.24
C ALA A 19 10.07 10.69 -3.37
N GLY A 20 10.52 10.48 -4.61
CA GLY A 20 9.65 10.46 -5.80
C GLY A 20 9.09 9.09 -6.20
N CYS A 21 9.53 7.99 -5.60
CA CYS A 21 9.13 6.62 -5.98
C CYS A 21 8.09 6.01 -5.02
N GLY A 22 7.23 6.85 -4.43
CA GLY A 22 6.27 6.45 -3.38
C GLY A 22 4.84 6.21 -3.87
N SER A 23 4.59 6.16 -5.18
CA SER A 23 3.30 5.72 -5.72
C SER A 23 3.35 4.21 -5.92
N THR A 24 3.30 3.48 -4.80
CA THR A 24 2.84 2.09 -4.80
C THR A 24 1.44 2.09 -5.38
N ASP A 25 1.27 1.42 -6.52
CA ASP A 25 -0.02 1.25 -7.16
C ASP A 25 -1.05 0.79 -6.10
N ASP A 26 -2.12 1.58 -5.92
CA ASP A 26 -3.23 1.32 -4.97
C ASP A 26 -4.05 0.05 -5.30
N THR A 27 -3.51 -0.81 -6.14
CA THR A 27 -4.12 -2.05 -6.61
C THR A 27 -3.71 -3.18 -5.67
N ALA A 28 -4.64 -3.63 -4.85
CA ALA A 28 -4.45 -4.84 -4.07
C ALA A 28 -4.45 -6.06 -5.00
N GLU A 29 -3.62 -7.05 -4.68
CA GLU A 29 -3.59 -8.32 -5.41
C GLU A 29 -4.89 -9.12 -5.17
N ILE A 30 -5.45 -9.03 -3.97
CA ILE A 30 -6.78 -9.57 -3.63
C ILE A 30 -7.76 -8.44 -3.35
N ALA A 31 -8.88 -8.41 -4.08
CA ALA A 31 -9.99 -7.50 -3.85
C ALA A 31 -11.26 -8.27 -3.47
N LEU A 32 -11.80 -8.02 -2.28
CA LEU A 32 -13.14 -8.51 -1.91
C LEU A 32 -14.19 -7.45 -2.26
N ILE A 33 -15.17 -7.82 -3.09
CA ILE A 33 -16.29 -6.96 -3.46
C ILE A 33 -17.59 -7.63 -3.02
N THR A 34 -18.40 -6.92 -2.23
CA THR A 34 -19.71 -7.37 -1.76
C THR A 34 -20.84 -6.60 -2.45
N ASP A 35 -21.97 -7.24 -2.70
CA ASP A 35 -23.13 -6.56 -3.31
C ASP A 35 -23.81 -5.58 -2.33
N LYS A 36 -24.00 -6.01 -1.08
CA LYS A 36 -24.68 -5.27 -0.02
C LYS A 36 -24.21 -5.71 1.36
N GLY A 37 -24.21 -4.76 2.29
CA GLY A 37 -23.74 -4.98 3.65
C GLY A 37 -22.25 -4.66 3.77
N ASN A 38 -21.72 -4.88 4.97
CA ASN A 38 -20.34 -4.55 5.31
C ASN A 38 -19.62 -5.83 5.76
N ILE A 39 -18.29 -5.78 5.81
CA ILE A 39 -17.43 -6.85 6.33
C ILE A 39 -17.55 -7.09 7.85
N ASP A 40 -18.39 -6.35 8.57
CA ASP A 40 -18.63 -6.52 10.00
C ASP A 40 -20.06 -7.03 10.30
N ASP A 41 -20.74 -7.60 9.30
CA ASP A 41 -22.13 -8.05 9.33
C ASP A 41 -22.44 -9.25 10.24
N LYS A 42 -21.44 -9.82 10.94
CA LYS A 42 -21.57 -11.03 11.78
C LYS A 42 -22.12 -12.23 11.00
N SER A 43 -21.93 -12.25 9.69
CA SER A 43 -22.47 -13.27 8.79
C SER A 43 -21.51 -13.52 7.63
N PHE A 44 -22.05 -13.70 6.43
CA PHE A 44 -21.33 -14.15 5.25
C PHE A 44 -20.20 -13.21 4.82
N ASN A 45 -20.41 -11.89 4.84
CA ASN A 45 -19.38 -10.96 4.37
C ASN A 45 -18.20 -10.92 5.35
N GLN A 46 -18.48 -10.93 6.65
CA GLN A 46 -17.43 -10.99 7.68
C GLN A 46 -16.62 -12.27 7.57
N GLY A 47 -17.26 -13.44 7.49
CA GLY A 47 -16.53 -14.71 7.36
C GLY A 47 -15.68 -14.79 6.09
N SER A 48 -16.18 -14.21 4.99
CA SER A 48 -15.42 -14.13 3.73
C SER A 48 -14.20 -13.20 3.86
N TRP A 49 -14.36 -12.06 4.53
CA TRP A 49 -13.27 -11.10 4.74
C TRP A 49 -12.19 -11.62 5.68
N GLU A 50 -12.59 -12.26 6.80
CA GLU A 50 -11.65 -12.84 7.75
C GLU A 50 -10.76 -13.91 7.10
N GLY A 51 -11.33 -14.76 6.23
CA GLY A 51 -10.55 -15.74 5.47
C GLY A 51 -9.59 -15.12 4.45
N VAL A 52 -10.00 -14.02 3.80
CA VAL A 52 -9.11 -13.26 2.89
C VAL A 52 -7.93 -12.67 3.67
N VAL A 53 -8.19 -12.04 4.81
CA VAL A 53 -7.14 -11.44 5.66
C VAL A 53 -6.17 -12.52 6.14
N GLU A 54 -6.67 -13.63 6.68
CA GLU A 54 -5.83 -14.72 7.19
C GLU A 54 -4.91 -15.29 6.09
N PHE A 55 -5.46 -15.56 4.90
CA PHE A 55 -4.67 -16.05 3.77
C PHE A 55 -3.65 -15.01 3.30
N ALA A 56 -4.06 -13.75 3.15
CA ALA A 56 -3.21 -12.70 2.62
C ALA A 56 -2.05 -12.38 3.55
N GLU A 57 -2.29 -12.29 4.87
CA GLU A 57 -1.26 -12.08 5.88
C GLU A 57 -0.28 -13.27 5.94
N ALA A 58 -0.77 -14.50 5.83
CA ALA A 58 0.09 -15.69 5.85
C ALA A 58 1.04 -15.81 4.64
N ASN A 59 0.77 -15.07 3.56
CA ASN A 59 1.50 -15.17 2.29
C ASN A 59 2.11 -13.83 1.84
N ASP A 60 2.09 -12.80 2.69
CA ASP A 60 2.57 -11.44 2.36
C ASP A 60 1.91 -10.84 1.10
N ILE A 61 0.61 -11.10 0.90
CA ILE A 61 -0.18 -10.64 -0.24
C ILE A 61 -0.96 -9.37 0.13
N SER A 62 -0.99 -8.38 -0.76
CA SER A 62 -1.80 -7.17 -0.56
C SER A 62 -3.29 -7.47 -0.76
N HIS A 63 -4.13 -7.00 0.16
CA HIS A 63 -5.57 -7.25 0.14
C HIS A 63 -6.37 -5.99 0.48
N LYS A 64 -7.55 -5.85 -0.12
CA LYS A 64 -8.44 -4.70 0.10
C LYS A 64 -9.91 -5.08 -0.08
N TYR A 65 -10.76 -4.55 0.80
CA TYR A 65 -12.21 -4.56 0.66
C TYR A 65 -12.68 -3.25 0.02
N TYR A 66 -13.65 -3.33 -0.89
CA TYR A 66 -14.24 -2.19 -1.60
C TYR A 66 -15.75 -2.10 -1.40
#